data_AF-A4S225-F1
#
_entry.id   AF-A4S225-F1
#
_cell.length_a   1.000
_cell.length_b   1.000
_cell.length_c   1.000
_cell.angle_alpha   90.00
_cell.angle_beta   90.00
_cell.angle_gamma   90.00
#
_symmetry.space_group_name_H-M   'P 1'
#
loop_
_entity.id
_entity.type
_entity.pdbx_description
1 polymer ?
#
loop_
_entity_poly.entity_id
_entity_poly.type
_entity_poly.pdbx_seq_one_letter_code
_entity_poly.pdbx_strand_id
1 'polypeptide(L)'
;MPDENLTEYERQRLAHVQRNREYMARLGVNALADDIRNKMSSRKISTTSRKRVKREEPSEPTRRSSRVVGVKAEYDGSTIDALLDEDEENENGRARKRASVDAELDDDELAKDVVATSREWLAEAREKLLATRADVANSFVEKSAKDEAWRRDAVARWGDSVPSARSVSDWKAWTMSRLGTPPPPSPMQLLQEYYAHDAWQLLIACALMSRVASGALKHECISNFFAKFPTPSAALAADSQDVFEIIKRLGLFPGRMRTIVEVSTKFLLETGEFEVGLEPELKIYGIGEFGVDSFEIFARGDVRRKPKDCNLQSFCAWQRRHGNGKVKVET
;
A
#
# COMPACT_ATOMS: atom_id res chain seq x y z
N MET A 1 -22.52 1.06 -22.13
CA MET A 1 -22.43 2.17 -21.16
C MET A 1 -22.06 1.56 -19.82
N PRO A 2 -20.77 1.45 -19.45
CA PRO A 2 -20.40 1.06 -18.10
C PRO A 2 -19.98 2.30 -17.29
N ASP A 3 -20.03 2.21 -15.96
CA ASP A 3 -19.44 3.16 -14.98
C ASP A 3 -20.32 4.26 -14.37
N GLU A 4 -21.65 4.10 -14.26
CA GLU A 4 -22.45 5.03 -13.43
C GLU A 4 -22.62 4.63 -11.96
N ASN A 5 -22.43 3.35 -11.58
CA ASN A 5 -22.65 2.90 -10.19
C ASN A 5 -21.40 2.87 -9.29
N LEU A 6 -20.20 3.15 -9.81
CA LEU A 6 -19.01 3.22 -8.93
C LEU A 6 -18.98 4.54 -8.18
N THR A 7 -18.80 4.47 -6.86
CA THR A 7 -18.59 5.68 -6.06
C THR A 7 -17.32 6.40 -6.53
N GLU A 8 -17.24 7.71 -6.33
CA GLU A 8 -16.08 8.52 -6.75
C GLU A 8 -14.76 7.97 -6.17
N TYR A 9 -14.82 7.48 -4.93
CA TYR A 9 -13.70 6.82 -4.26
C TYR A 9 -13.21 5.57 -5.01
N GLU A 10 -14.12 4.76 -5.53
CA GLU A 10 -13.78 3.53 -6.24
C GLU A 10 -13.24 3.78 -7.63
N ARG A 11 -13.72 4.82 -8.32
CA ARG A 11 -13.13 5.28 -9.58
C ARG A 11 -11.70 5.75 -9.38
N GLN A 12 -11.45 6.54 -8.34
CA GLN A 12 -10.10 6.97 -7.98
C GLN A 12 -9.21 5.77 -7.64
N ARG A 13 -9.75 4.76 -6.93
CA ARG A 13 -9.06 3.50 -6.65
C ARG A 13 -8.66 2.76 -7.93
N LEU A 14 -9.59 2.52 -8.85
CA LEU A 14 -9.30 1.85 -10.13
C LEU A 14 -8.25 2.62 -10.94
N ALA A 15 -8.24 3.96 -10.86
CA ALA A 15 -7.20 4.77 -11.48
C ALA A 15 -5.81 4.60 -10.82
N HIS A 16 -5.71 4.37 -9.51
CA HIS A 16 -4.44 4.00 -8.86
C HIS A 16 -3.95 2.63 -9.35
N VAL A 17 -4.87 1.67 -9.39
CA VAL A 17 -4.63 0.32 -9.89
C VAL A 17 -4.08 0.35 -11.32
N GLN A 18 -4.77 1.06 -12.22
CA GLN A 18 -4.38 1.18 -13.62
C GLN A 18 -3.01 1.82 -13.81
N ARG A 19 -2.65 2.84 -13.02
CA ARG A 19 -1.35 3.51 -13.18
C ARG A 19 -0.20 2.72 -12.61
N ASN A 20 -0.41 1.99 -11.52
CA ASN A 20 0.54 0.99 -11.09
C ASN A 20 0.76 -0.03 -12.22
N ARG A 21 -0.31 -0.46 -12.92
CA ARG A 21 -0.18 -1.35 -14.09
C ARG A 21 0.61 -0.72 -15.25
N GLU A 22 0.41 0.55 -15.56
CA GLU A 22 1.18 1.27 -16.60
C GLU A 22 2.66 1.42 -16.20
N TYR A 23 2.94 1.76 -14.94
CA TYR A 23 4.29 1.77 -14.38
C TYR A 23 4.97 0.41 -14.53
N MET A 24 4.25 -0.67 -14.22
CA MET A 24 4.74 -2.05 -14.39
C MET A 24 4.95 -2.45 -15.85
N ALA A 25 4.07 -2.01 -16.74
CA ALA A 25 4.20 -2.24 -18.18
C ALA A 25 5.43 -1.53 -18.74
N ARG A 26 5.68 -0.28 -18.31
CA ARG A 26 6.87 0.49 -18.67
C ARG A 26 8.17 -0.19 -18.23
N LEU A 27 8.16 -0.86 -17.09
CA LEU A 27 9.30 -1.64 -16.60
C LEU A 27 9.47 -3.02 -17.27
N GLY A 28 8.63 -3.37 -18.26
CA GLY A 28 8.72 -4.62 -19.03
C GLY A 28 8.31 -5.88 -18.27
N VAL A 29 7.72 -5.74 -17.08
CA VAL A 29 7.41 -6.87 -16.17
C VAL A 29 6.23 -7.71 -16.67
N ASN A 30 5.29 -7.12 -17.42
CA ASN A 30 4.11 -7.83 -17.94
C ASN A 30 4.48 -8.90 -18.98
N ALA A 31 5.46 -8.64 -19.84
CA ALA A 31 5.88 -9.60 -20.88
C ALA A 31 6.63 -10.82 -20.29
N LEU A 32 7.38 -10.61 -19.19
CA LEU A 32 8.11 -11.67 -18.49
C LEU A 32 7.18 -12.61 -17.70
N ALA A 33 6.08 -12.07 -17.16
CA ALA A 33 5.07 -12.84 -16.42
C ALA A 33 4.28 -13.81 -17.30
N ASP A 34 4.07 -13.48 -18.58
CA ASP A 34 3.42 -14.38 -19.54
C ASP A 34 4.34 -15.55 -19.95
N ASP A 35 5.65 -15.32 -20.06
CA ASP A 35 6.65 -16.35 -20.38
C ASP A 35 6.86 -17.36 -19.22
N ILE A 36 6.83 -16.87 -17.97
CA ILE A 36 6.95 -17.70 -16.76
C ILE A 36 5.69 -18.58 -16.58
N ARG A 37 4.49 -18.03 -16.85
CA ARG A 37 3.22 -18.78 -16.78
C ARG A 37 3.20 -19.97 -17.74
N ASN A 38 3.69 -19.77 -18.96
CA ASN A 38 3.82 -20.84 -19.95
C ASN A 38 4.79 -21.95 -19.50
N LYS A 39 5.85 -21.62 -18.77
CA LYS A 39 6.82 -22.61 -18.24
C LYS A 39 6.27 -23.41 -17.06
N MET A 40 5.50 -22.79 -16.16
CA MET A 40 4.96 -23.45 -14.95
C MET A 40 3.84 -24.47 -15.23
N SER A 41 3.07 -24.30 -16.30
CA SER A 41 2.01 -25.24 -16.71
C SER A 41 2.53 -26.67 -17.04
N SER A 42 3.85 -26.83 -17.21
CA SER A 42 4.48 -28.07 -17.67
C SER A 42 4.87 -29.11 -16.60
N ARG A 43 4.71 -28.85 -15.29
CA ARG A 43 5.13 -29.78 -14.22
C ARG A 43 3.99 -30.21 -13.29
N LYS A 44 3.60 -31.49 -13.34
CA LYS A 44 2.68 -32.15 -12.40
C LYS A 44 3.44 -32.97 -11.35
N ILE A 45 3.10 -32.84 -10.05
CA ILE A 45 3.51 -33.80 -9.00
C ILE A 45 2.37 -34.04 -7.98
N SER A 46 2.23 -35.31 -7.60
CA SER A 46 1.17 -35.97 -6.81
C SER A 46 1.26 -35.81 -5.28
N THR A 47 0.13 -35.96 -4.58
CA THR A 47 -0.02 -35.81 -3.13
C THR A 47 -0.30 -37.14 -2.38
N THR A 48 0.19 -37.26 -1.15
CA THR A 48 -0.30 -38.23 -0.14
C THR A 48 -0.33 -37.59 1.25
N SER A 49 -1.41 -37.84 2.02
CA SER A 49 -1.85 -37.11 3.21
C SER A 49 -1.75 -37.94 4.51
N ARG A 50 -1.53 -37.29 5.67
CA ARG A 50 -1.83 -37.84 7.02
C ARG A 50 -2.41 -36.78 7.98
N LYS A 51 -3.31 -37.29 8.86
CA LYS A 51 -4.31 -36.65 9.76
C LYS A 51 -3.75 -35.88 10.97
N ARG A 52 -4.59 -34.99 11.54
CA ARG A 52 -4.33 -34.06 12.66
C ARG A 52 -5.22 -34.36 13.89
N VAL A 53 -4.75 -34.07 15.11
CA VAL A 53 -5.48 -34.19 16.40
C VAL A 53 -5.64 -32.79 17.05
N LYS A 54 -6.76 -32.58 17.77
CA LYS A 54 -7.32 -31.30 18.29
C LYS A 54 -6.88 -31.00 19.74
N ARG A 55 -6.80 -29.73 20.16
CA ARG A 55 -6.64 -29.29 21.56
C ARG A 55 -7.51 -28.06 21.89
N GLU A 56 -8.01 -28.02 23.13
CA GLU A 56 -9.00 -27.13 23.74
C GLU A 56 -8.46 -25.76 24.23
N GLU A 57 -9.37 -24.79 24.41
CA GLU A 57 -9.15 -23.40 24.88
C GLU A 57 -9.33 -23.22 26.40
N PRO A 58 -8.78 -22.14 26.98
CA PRO A 58 -9.50 -21.47 28.09
C PRO A 58 -9.52 -19.93 28.05
N SER A 59 -10.75 -19.40 28.22
CA SER A 59 -11.27 -18.35 29.11
C SER A 59 -10.48 -17.05 29.41
N GLU A 60 -10.94 -15.96 28.78
CA GLU A 60 -11.43 -14.64 29.29
C GLU A 60 -10.95 -13.96 30.62
N PRO A 61 -11.10 -12.61 30.75
CA PRO A 61 -9.96 -11.71 30.92
C PRO A 61 -9.98 -10.90 32.25
N THR A 62 -8.82 -10.33 32.63
CA THR A 62 -8.74 -9.49 33.82
C THR A 62 -8.03 -8.16 33.59
N ARG A 63 -8.87 -7.11 33.55
CA ARG A 63 -8.73 -5.76 34.14
C ARG A 63 -8.13 -4.61 33.33
N ARG A 64 -8.96 -3.55 33.30
CA ARG A 64 -8.79 -2.19 32.79
C ARG A 64 -8.08 -1.28 33.81
N SER A 65 -7.49 -0.18 33.32
CA SER A 65 -6.86 0.90 34.10
C SER A 65 -7.64 2.21 33.98
N SER A 66 -7.55 3.04 35.02
CA SER A 66 -8.54 3.95 35.58
C SER A 66 -8.42 5.43 35.17
N ARG A 67 -7.94 5.72 33.95
CA ARG A 67 -7.59 7.10 33.55
C ARG A 67 -8.53 7.75 32.53
N VAL A 68 -9.68 7.13 32.27
CA VAL A 68 -10.78 7.74 31.49
C VAL A 68 -12.04 7.75 32.35
N VAL A 69 -11.99 8.52 33.43
CA VAL A 69 -13.19 8.86 34.21
C VAL A 69 -13.63 10.24 33.75
N GLY A 70 -14.76 10.30 33.02
CA GLY A 70 -15.58 11.52 32.92
C GLY A 70 -15.52 12.32 31.62
N VAL A 71 -14.73 11.95 30.61
CA VAL A 71 -14.79 12.62 29.30
C VAL A 71 -15.73 11.82 28.40
N LYS A 72 -16.96 12.33 28.19
CA LYS A 72 -17.87 11.77 27.19
C LYS A 72 -17.29 12.09 25.80
N ALA A 73 -17.03 11.05 25.02
CA ALA A 73 -16.79 11.19 23.59
C ALA A 73 -18.09 11.70 22.93
N GLU A 74 -17.98 12.67 22.03
CA GLU A 74 -19.13 13.22 21.28
C GLU A 74 -19.72 12.23 20.26
N TYR A 75 -19.16 11.02 20.18
CA TYR A 75 -19.71 9.85 19.49
C TYR A 75 -19.46 8.62 20.37
N ASP A 76 -20.53 8.02 20.88
CA ASP A 76 -20.51 6.82 21.71
C ASP A 76 -20.74 5.56 20.82
N GLY A 77 -20.16 4.43 21.22
CA GLY A 77 -20.28 3.16 20.47
C GLY A 77 -21.72 2.68 20.32
N SER A 78 -22.65 3.21 21.14
CA SER A 78 -24.09 3.01 21.02
C SER A 78 -24.68 3.52 19.71
N THR A 79 -24.04 4.46 19.00
CA THR A 79 -24.47 4.86 17.64
C THR A 79 -24.11 3.82 16.58
N ILE A 80 -23.08 3.00 16.83
CA ILE A 80 -22.68 1.92 15.92
C ILE A 80 -23.53 0.67 16.17
N ASP A 81 -23.90 0.41 17.44
CA ASP A 81 -24.78 -0.71 17.78
C ASP A 81 -26.26 -0.42 17.47
N ALA A 82 -26.71 0.85 17.54
CA ALA A 82 -28.07 1.24 17.11
C ALA A 82 -28.29 1.12 15.58
N LEU A 83 -27.23 1.02 14.78
CA LEU A 83 -27.32 0.76 13.34
C LEU A 83 -27.47 -0.73 13.01
N LEU A 84 -27.28 -1.62 13.99
CA LEU A 84 -27.30 -3.08 13.80
C LEU A 84 -28.50 -3.76 14.45
N ASP A 85 -29.19 -3.09 15.40
CA ASP A 85 -30.28 -3.69 16.17
C ASP A 85 -31.69 -3.14 15.83
N GLU A 86 -31.87 -2.35 14.75
CA GLU A 86 -33.20 -1.81 14.37
C GLU A 86 -34.09 -2.74 13.50
N ASP A 87 -33.72 -4.02 13.32
CA ASP A 87 -34.51 -4.96 12.48
C ASP A 87 -35.35 -6.00 13.24
N GLU A 88 -35.36 -6.04 14.57
CA GLU A 88 -36.26 -6.94 15.31
C GLU A 88 -36.96 -6.24 16.48
N GLU A 89 -38.27 -6.00 16.29
CA GLU A 89 -39.37 -5.92 17.27
C GLU A 89 -40.29 -4.71 17.04
N ASN A 90 -41.43 -4.91 16.35
CA ASN A 90 -42.75 -4.64 16.95
C ASN A 90 -43.93 -5.18 16.13
N GLU A 91 -44.77 -5.98 16.79
CA GLU A 91 -46.14 -6.27 16.41
C GLU A 91 -47.05 -5.02 16.55
N ASN A 92 -48.20 -5.06 15.85
CA ASN A 92 -49.35 -4.14 15.93
C ASN A 92 -49.30 -2.78 15.22
N GLY A 93 -50.09 -2.67 14.13
CA GLY A 93 -51.01 -1.53 13.97
C GLY A 93 -50.96 -0.71 12.67
N ARG A 94 -51.64 -1.21 11.63
CA ARG A 94 -52.36 -0.47 10.56
C ARG A 94 -51.61 0.57 9.69
N ALA A 95 -51.21 0.06 8.53
CA ALA A 95 -51.57 0.50 7.17
C ALA A 95 -51.31 1.95 6.72
N ARG A 96 -50.38 2.09 5.76
CA ARG A 96 -50.61 2.82 4.50
C ARG A 96 -49.88 2.17 3.33
N LYS A 97 -50.66 1.60 2.41
CA LYS A 97 -50.24 1.07 1.10
C LYS A 97 -49.42 2.10 0.32
N ARG A 98 -48.23 1.70 -0.14
CA ARG A 98 -47.70 2.08 -1.45
C ARG A 98 -47.34 0.82 -2.21
N ALA A 99 -47.86 0.75 -3.43
CA ALA A 99 -47.83 -0.40 -4.29
C ALA A 99 -46.44 -0.64 -4.87
N SER A 100 -46.15 -1.93 -5.05
CA SER A 100 -45.02 -2.59 -5.68
C SER A 100 -44.42 -1.89 -6.90
N VAL A 101 -43.09 -1.79 -6.91
CA VAL A 101 -42.28 -2.11 -8.09
C VAL A 101 -41.13 -2.98 -7.60
N ASP A 102 -41.21 -4.28 -7.90
CA ASP A 102 -40.13 -5.23 -7.73
C ASP A 102 -38.96 -4.87 -8.65
N ALA A 103 -37.77 -4.72 -8.05
CA ALA A 103 -36.48 -4.96 -8.68
C ALA A 103 -35.44 -5.06 -7.55
N GLU A 104 -35.42 -6.21 -6.85
CA GLU A 104 -34.27 -6.62 -6.06
C GLU A 104 -33.10 -6.86 -7.01
N LEU A 105 -32.08 -6.01 -6.94
CA LEU A 105 -30.72 -6.32 -7.36
C LEU A 105 -29.79 -5.92 -6.21
N ASP A 106 -29.02 -6.92 -5.79
CA ASP A 106 -28.17 -6.97 -4.61
C ASP A 106 -26.96 -6.03 -4.75
N ASP A 107 -27.08 -4.80 -4.24
CA ASP A 107 -26.01 -3.79 -4.25
C ASP A 107 -24.88 -4.14 -3.25
N ASP A 108 -25.17 -5.01 -2.27
CA ASP A 108 -24.27 -5.35 -1.17
C ASP A 108 -23.37 -6.56 -1.52
N GLU A 109 -23.85 -7.48 -2.37
CA GLU A 109 -23.02 -8.52 -3.01
C GLU A 109 -22.06 -7.92 -4.05
N LEU A 110 -22.50 -6.95 -4.84
CA LEU A 110 -21.65 -6.25 -5.82
C LEU A 110 -20.51 -5.47 -5.15
N ALA A 111 -20.79 -4.78 -4.03
CA ALA A 111 -19.76 -4.07 -3.27
C ALA A 111 -18.71 -5.01 -2.66
N LYS A 112 -19.13 -6.19 -2.17
CA LYS A 112 -18.21 -7.23 -1.65
C LYS A 112 -17.35 -7.83 -2.76
N ASP A 113 -17.92 -8.05 -3.94
CA ASP A 113 -17.22 -8.55 -5.12
C ASP A 113 -16.17 -7.53 -5.63
N VAL A 114 -16.52 -6.23 -5.63
CA VAL A 114 -15.61 -5.14 -5.99
C VAL A 114 -14.43 -4.99 -5.01
N VAL A 115 -14.65 -5.21 -3.71
CA VAL A 115 -13.56 -5.19 -2.71
C VAL A 115 -12.69 -6.44 -2.82
N ALA A 116 -13.27 -7.61 -3.09
CA ALA A 116 -12.53 -8.86 -3.30
C ALA A 116 -11.65 -8.78 -4.56
N THR A 117 -12.20 -8.36 -5.69
CA THR A 117 -11.48 -8.16 -6.96
C THR A 117 -10.34 -7.14 -6.83
N SER A 118 -10.55 -6.05 -6.08
CA SER A 118 -9.49 -5.07 -5.77
C SER A 118 -8.33 -5.69 -4.97
N ARG A 119 -8.65 -6.54 -3.98
CA ARG A 119 -7.64 -7.22 -3.14
C ARG A 119 -6.86 -8.26 -3.93
N GLU A 120 -7.54 -9.03 -4.77
CA GLU A 120 -6.93 -10.01 -5.67
C GLU A 120 -5.99 -9.31 -6.65
N TRP A 121 -6.41 -8.19 -7.22
CA TRP A 121 -5.56 -7.38 -8.10
C TRP A 121 -4.33 -6.84 -7.38
N LEU A 122 -4.48 -6.29 -6.15
CA LEU A 122 -3.35 -5.82 -5.35
C LEU A 122 -2.37 -6.94 -5.05
N ALA A 123 -2.86 -8.15 -4.79
CA ALA A 123 -2.04 -9.33 -4.55
C ALA A 123 -1.32 -9.78 -5.84
N GLU A 124 -2.02 -9.84 -6.97
CA GLU A 124 -1.49 -10.29 -8.26
C GLU A 124 -0.46 -9.30 -8.85
N ALA A 125 -0.75 -8.00 -8.81
CA ALA A 125 0.17 -6.96 -9.23
C ALA A 125 1.47 -6.98 -8.41
N ARG A 126 1.34 -7.29 -7.11
CA ARG A 126 2.46 -7.38 -6.17
C ARG A 126 3.26 -8.69 -6.32
N GLU A 127 2.60 -9.81 -6.58
CA GLU A 127 3.26 -11.08 -6.82
C GLU A 127 4.11 -11.01 -8.10
N LYS A 128 3.56 -10.42 -9.17
CA LYS A 128 4.26 -10.16 -10.44
C LYS A 128 5.46 -9.22 -10.27
N LEU A 129 5.38 -8.28 -9.33
CA LEU A 129 6.45 -7.35 -8.93
C LEU A 129 7.63 -8.04 -8.22
N LEU A 130 7.35 -9.07 -7.42
CA LEU A 130 8.34 -9.76 -6.58
C LEU A 130 9.00 -10.96 -7.29
N ALA A 131 8.33 -11.54 -8.30
CA ALA A 131 8.76 -12.75 -9.01
C ALA A 131 9.96 -12.56 -9.97
N THR A 132 10.41 -11.33 -10.22
CA THR A 132 11.55 -11.02 -11.10
C THR A 132 12.94 -11.22 -10.45
N ARG A 133 13.03 -12.02 -9.37
CA ARG A 133 14.24 -12.24 -8.55
C ARG A 133 14.72 -13.70 -8.59
N ALA A 134 15.62 -14.06 -9.50
CA ALA A 134 16.53 -15.24 -9.47
C ALA A 134 17.20 -15.33 -10.88
N ASP A 135 18.51 -15.47 -11.13
CA ASP A 135 19.60 -16.18 -10.44
C ASP A 135 20.99 -15.59 -10.80
N VAL A 136 22.05 -16.08 -10.14
CA VAL A 136 23.44 -15.59 -10.14
C VAL A 136 24.42 -16.71 -10.53
N ALA A 137 25.40 -16.49 -11.43
CA ALA A 137 26.78 -17.06 -11.35
C ALA A 137 27.77 -16.64 -12.50
N ASN A 138 28.82 -15.84 -12.19
CA ASN A 138 30.17 -15.73 -12.81
C ASN A 138 30.91 -14.41 -12.44
N SER A 139 31.75 -14.47 -11.42
CA SER A 139 31.81 -13.49 -10.33
C SER A 139 32.75 -12.27 -10.43
N PHE A 140 33.15 -11.76 -11.59
CA PHE A 140 33.89 -10.46 -11.58
C PHE A 140 33.63 -9.56 -12.79
N VAL A 141 33.70 -10.09 -14.01
CA VAL A 141 33.20 -9.38 -15.20
C VAL A 141 31.66 -9.28 -15.13
N GLU A 142 30.98 -10.32 -14.64
CA GLU A 142 29.54 -10.17 -14.37
C GLU A 142 29.24 -9.30 -13.17
N LYS A 143 30.16 -9.09 -12.21
CA LYS A 143 29.84 -8.19 -11.08
C LYS A 143 29.67 -6.78 -11.61
N SER A 144 30.62 -6.28 -12.39
CA SER A 144 30.49 -4.96 -13.04
C SER A 144 29.31 -4.90 -14.02
N ALA A 145 29.05 -5.98 -14.77
CA ALA A 145 27.91 -6.00 -15.71
C ALA A 145 26.54 -6.08 -14.99
N LYS A 146 26.47 -6.80 -13.86
CA LYS A 146 25.28 -6.88 -13.00
C LYS A 146 25.07 -5.59 -12.25
N ASP A 147 26.11 -4.96 -11.75
CA ASP A 147 26.04 -3.65 -11.10
C ASP A 147 25.55 -2.59 -12.10
N GLU A 148 26.03 -2.63 -13.34
CA GLU A 148 25.48 -1.77 -14.40
C GLU A 148 24.05 -2.14 -14.78
N ALA A 149 23.66 -3.43 -14.67
CA ALA A 149 22.27 -3.85 -14.89
C ALA A 149 21.32 -3.37 -13.79
N TRP A 150 21.73 -3.49 -12.52
CA TRP A 150 21.02 -2.92 -11.38
C TRP A 150 20.93 -1.40 -11.49
N ARG A 151 22.01 -0.74 -11.89
CA ARG A 151 22.00 0.69 -12.16
C ARG A 151 21.04 1.07 -13.28
N ARG A 152 21.01 0.31 -14.38
CA ARG A 152 20.09 0.56 -15.50
C ARG A 152 18.63 0.38 -15.10
N ASP A 153 18.32 -0.66 -14.32
CA ASP A 153 16.99 -0.86 -13.72
C ASP A 153 16.65 0.30 -12.77
N ALA A 154 17.59 0.72 -11.92
CA ALA A 154 17.43 1.88 -11.06
C ALA A 154 17.15 3.18 -11.84
N VAL A 155 17.91 3.47 -12.90
CA VAL A 155 17.67 4.63 -13.78
C VAL A 155 16.31 4.53 -14.46
N ALA A 156 15.90 3.35 -14.91
CA ALA A 156 14.58 3.15 -15.52
C ALA A 156 13.43 3.41 -14.53
N ARG A 157 13.63 3.08 -13.23
CA ARG A 157 12.65 3.26 -12.16
C ARG A 157 12.62 4.68 -11.61
N TRP A 158 13.79 5.28 -11.40
CA TRP A 158 13.95 6.48 -10.58
C TRP A 158 14.46 7.71 -11.34
N GLY A 159 14.87 7.52 -12.60
CA GLY A 159 15.28 8.56 -13.53
C GLY A 159 16.78 8.86 -13.53
N ASP A 160 17.14 9.92 -14.25
CA ASP A 160 18.53 10.18 -14.65
C ASP A 160 19.43 10.70 -13.52
N SER A 161 18.85 11.11 -12.39
CA SER A 161 19.59 11.60 -11.22
C SER A 161 20.09 10.47 -10.31
N VAL A 162 19.89 9.20 -10.71
CA VAL A 162 20.48 8.05 -10.03
C VAL A 162 22.01 8.18 -10.06
N PRO A 163 22.72 7.88 -8.96
CA PRO A 163 24.16 8.12 -8.86
C PRO A 163 24.98 7.44 -9.96
N SER A 164 26.18 7.97 -10.19
CA SER A 164 27.13 7.36 -11.13
C SER A 164 27.59 5.99 -10.64
N ALA A 165 27.89 5.06 -11.55
CA ALA A 165 28.22 3.67 -11.23
C ALA A 165 29.32 3.51 -10.17
N ARG A 166 30.28 4.44 -10.11
CA ARG A 166 31.42 4.41 -9.18
C ARG A 166 31.10 4.91 -7.76
N SER A 167 29.97 5.57 -7.58
CA SER A 167 29.61 6.18 -6.29
C SER A 167 28.94 5.21 -5.32
N VAL A 168 28.37 4.13 -5.84
CA VAL A 168 27.69 3.09 -5.05
C VAL A 168 28.55 1.82 -5.08
N SER A 169 28.84 1.28 -3.89
CA SER A 169 29.69 0.10 -3.72
C SER A 169 28.96 -1.22 -4.00
N ASP A 170 27.66 -1.30 -3.67
CA ASP A 170 26.81 -2.45 -3.91
C ASP A 170 25.46 -2.00 -4.50
N TRP A 171 25.35 -2.09 -5.83
CA TRP A 171 24.14 -1.68 -6.55
C TRP A 171 22.94 -2.58 -6.25
N LYS A 172 23.16 -3.85 -5.89
CA LYS A 172 22.08 -4.75 -5.51
C LYS A 172 21.49 -4.31 -4.17
N ALA A 173 22.32 -4.12 -3.15
CA ALA A 173 21.86 -3.64 -1.84
C ALA A 173 21.20 -2.25 -1.95
N TRP A 174 21.82 -1.35 -2.72
CA TRP A 174 21.29 0.00 -2.97
C TRP A 174 19.90 -0.02 -3.59
N THR A 175 19.69 -0.86 -4.61
CA THR A 175 18.39 -0.97 -5.31
C THR A 175 17.36 -1.70 -4.45
N MET A 176 17.75 -2.82 -3.83
CA MET A 176 16.84 -3.63 -3.02
C MET A 176 16.39 -2.93 -1.74
N SER A 177 17.24 -2.08 -1.14
CA SER A 177 16.87 -1.30 0.05
C SER A 177 15.80 -0.24 -0.22
N ARG A 178 15.67 0.20 -1.48
CA ARG A 178 14.69 1.20 -1.95
C ARG A 178 13.38 0.59 -2.45
N LEU A 179 13.40 -0.69 -2.77
CA LEU A 179 12.20 -1.43 -3.11
C LEU A 179 11.52 -1.91 -1.83
N GLY A 180 10.21 -1.79 -1.79
CA GLY A 180 9.47 -2.24 -0.62
C GLY A 180 9.18 -3.74 -0.67
N THR A 181 9.17 -4.35 0.52
CA THR A 181 8.66 -5.70 0.77
C THR A 181 7.40 -5.61 1.65
N PRO A 182 6.28 -5.09 1.11
CA PRO A 182 5.08 -4.93 1.93
C PRO A 182 4.56 -6.27 2.47
N PRO A 183 3.73 -6.24 3.52
CA PRO A 183 2.92 -7.36 4.00
C PRO A 183 1.58 -7.42 3.24
N PRO A 184 0.91 -8.58 3.12
CA PRO A 184 -0.24 -8.81 2.21
C PRO A 184 -1.31 -7.70 2.25
N PRO A 185 -2.00 -7.38 1.15
CA PRO A 185 -2.99 -6.31 1.18
C PRO A 185 -4.14 -6.63 2.15
N SER A 186 -4.59 -5.60 2.87
CA SER A 186 -5.65 -5.65 3.87
C SER A 186 -6.99 -5.19 3.28
N PRO A 187 -8.13 -5.56 3.89
CA PRO A 187 -9.42 -5.02 3.49
C PRO A 187 -9.55 -3.51 3.75
N MET A 188 -8.66 -2.92 4.57
CA MET A 188 -8.66 -1.50 4.91
C MET A 188 -8.23 -0.61 3.75
N GLN A 189 -7.53 -1.16 2.74
CA GLN A 189 -7.11 -0.45 1.53
C GLN A 189 -6.40 0.87 1.84
N LEU A 190 -5.47 0.84 2.79
CA LEU A 190 -4.75 2.04 3.21
C LEU A 190 -3.94 2.60 2.03
N LEU A 191 -3.82 3.92 1.96
CA LEU A 191 -3.14 4.57 0.84
C LEU A 191 -1.68 4.09 0.71
N GLN A 192 -1.05 3.78 1.84
CA GLN A 192 0.28 3.19 1.89
C GLN A 192 0.39 1.88 1.11
N GLU A 193 -0.65 1.04 1.09
CA GLU A 193 -0.64 -0.27 0.44
C GLU A 193 -0.46 -0.16 -1.08
N TYR A 194 -0.98 0.90 -1.70
CA TYR A 194 -0.84 1.14 -3.15
C TYR A 194 0.58 1.53 -3.55
N TYR A 195 1.29 2.23 -2.65
CA TYR A 195 2.61 2.83 -2.93
C TYR A 195 3.76 2.08 -2.27
N ALA A 196 3.48 1.06 -1.47
CA ALA A 196 4.46 0.31 -0.70
C ALA A 196 5.48 -0.48 -1.54
N HIS A 197 5.26 -0.63 -2.86
CA HIS A 197 6.20 -1.30 -3.75
C HIS A 197 7.49 -0.49 -3.94
N ASP A 198 7.42 0.82 -3.74
CA ASP A 198 8.52 1.76 -3.91
C ASP A 198 8.63 2.68 -2.68
N ALA A 199 9.77 2.67 -2.00
CA ALA A 199 9.93 3.43 -0.78
C ALA A 199 9.80 4.95 -0.98
N TRP A 200 10.20 5.48 -2.14
CA TRP A 200 10.03 6.90 -2.43
C TRP A 200 8.55 7.24 -2.59
N GLN A 201 7.81 6.49 -3.41
CA GLN A 201 6.37 6.71 -3.58
C GLN A 201 5.62 6.60 -2.25
N LEU A 202 5.95 5.59 -1.43
CA LEU A 202 5.36 5.42 -0.10
C LEU A 202 5.60 6.66 0.79
N LEU A 203 6.83 7.15 0.88
CA LEU A 203 7.19 8.29 1.73
C LEU A 203 6.54 9.59 1.25
N ILE A 204 6.50 9.82 -0.07
CA ILE A 204 5.81 10.97 -0.65
C ILE A 204 4.30 10.88 -0.39
N ALA A 205 3.69 9.71 -0.56
CA ALA A 205 2.27 9.51 -0.22
C ALA A 205 2.00 9.81 1.27
N CYS A 206 2.84 9.31 2.18
CA CYS A 206 2.75 9.60 3.61
C CYS A 206 2.87 11.09 3.92
N ALA A 207 3.84 11.78 3.28
CA ALA A 207 4.04 13.21 3.43
C ALA A 207 2.85 14.03 2.93
N LEU A 208 2.21 13.63 1.83
CA LEU A 208 1.07 14.32 1.23
C LEU A 208 -0.27 14.00 1.91
N MET A 209 -0.45 12.81 2.48
CA MET A 209 -1.69 12.44 3.17
C MET A 209 -1.75 12.91 4.63
N SER A 210 -0.59 13.24 5.22
CA SER A 210 -0.49 13.66 6.62
C SER A 210 -1.36 14.88 6.91
N ARG A 211 -2.11 14.81 8.02
CA ARG A 211 -3.00 15.89 8.52
C ARG A 211 -4.08 16.34 7.52
N VAL A 212 -4.49 15.46 6.61
CA VAL A 212 -5.64 15.67 5.72
C VAL A 212 -6.78 14.79 6.19
N ALA A 213 -8.00 15.32 6.28
CA ALA A 213 -9.17 14.54 6.70
C ALA A 213 -9.75 13.73 5.52
N SER A 214 -10.05 14.42 4.40
CA SER A 214 -10.70 13.81 3.24
C SER A 214 -9.85 12.73 2.58
N GLY A 215 -10.41 11.52 2.46
CA GLY A 215 -9.83 10.41 1.70
C GLY A 215 -9.73 10.71 0.21
N ALA A 216 -10.84 11.11 -0.40
CA ALA A 216 -10.92 11.44 -1.83
C ALA A 216 -9.87 12.48 -2.24
N LEU A 217 -9.68 13.53 -1.42
CA LEU A 217 -8.70 14.57 -1.72
C LEU A 217 -7.25 14.05 -1.67
N LYS A 218 -6.94 13.15 -0.73
CA LYS A 218 -5.62 12.49 -0.67
C LYS A 218 -5.38 11.69 -1.94
N HIS A 219 -6.35 10.86 -2.30
CA HIS A 219 -6.29 10.02 -3.49
C HIS A 219 -6.09 10.87 -4.75
N GLU A 220 -6.94 11.87 -4.97
CA GLU A 220 -6.86 12.80 -6.12
C GLU A 220 -5.49 13.49 -6.21
N CYS A 221 -5.02 14.17 -5.16
CA CYS A 221 -3.78 14.92 -5.21
C CYS A 221 -2.54 14.02 -5.35
N ILE A 222 -2.48 12.91 -4.62
CA ILE A 222 -1.33 11.99 -4.65
C ILE A 222 -1.30 11.23 -5.98
N SER A 223 -2.48 10.86 -6.48
CA SER A 223 -2.67 10.39 -7.84
C SER A 223 -2.05 11.37 -8.85
N ASN A 224 -2.55 12.60 -8.89
CA ASN A 224 -2.14 13.57 -9.90
C ASN A 224 -0.64 13.91 -9.79
N PHE A 225 -0.10 13.91 -8.57
CA PHE A 225 1.33 14.08 -8.35
C PHE A 225 2.16 12.99 -9.05
N PHE A 226 1.89 11.71 -8.82
CA PHE A 226 2.65 10.64 -9.46
C PHE A 226 2.36 10.47 -10.95
N ALA A 227 1.20 10.92 -11.43
CA ALA A 227 0.92 10.97 -12.86
C ALA A 227 1.82 11.99 -13.58
N LYS A 228 2.03 13.17 -12.98
CA LYS A 228 2.89 14.21 -13.55
C LYS A 228 4.38 13.99 -13.27
N PHE A 229 4.70 13.47 -12.08
CA PHE A 229 6.06 13.26 -11.59
C PHE A 229 6.23 11.80 -11.14
N PRO A 230 6.41 10.86 -12.09
CA PRO A 230 6.42 9.43 -11.79
C PRO A 230 7.69 8.95 -11.09
N THR A 231 8.75 9.77 -11.03
CA THR A 231 10.05 9.39 -10.49
C THR A 231 10.61 10.49 -9.58
N PRO A 232 11.49 10.15 -8.61
CA PRO A 232 12.18 11.15 -7.79
C PRO A 232 12.98 12.16 -8.63
N SER A 233 13.62 11.73 -9.73
CA SER A 233 14.27 12.66 -10.66
C SER A 233 13.29 13.65 -11.31
N ALA A 234 12.12 13.17 -11.75
CA ALA A 234 11.10 14.04 -12.33
C ALA A 234 10.54 15.02 -11.29
N ALA A 235 10.37 14.57 -10.04
CA ALA A 235 9.93 15.43 -8.94
C ALA A 235 10.96 16.51 -8.56
N LEU A 236 12.26 16.21 -8.65
CA LEU A 236 13.33 17.20 -8.42
C LEU A 236 13.48 18.19 -9.58
N ALA A 237 13.21 17.75 -10.81
CA ALA A 237 13.24 18.60 -12.00
C ALA A 237 11.94 19.40 -12.21
N ALA A 238 10.92 19.15 -11.39
CA ALA A 238 9.60 19.75 -11.52
C ALA A 238 9.63 21.26 -11.28
N ASP A 239 8.83 22.01 -12.04
CA ASP A 239 8.55 23.39 -11.70
C ASP A 239 7.74 23.48 -10.41
N SER A 240 8.14 24.41 -9.53
CA SER A 240 7.51 24.57 -8.22
C SER A 240 6.03 24.96 -8.31
N GLN A 241 5.62 25.72 -9.32
CA GLN A 241 4.21 26.09 -9.53
C GLN A 241 3.39 24.88 -9.93
N ASP A 242 3.94 24.02 -10.79
CA ASP A 242 3.27 22.79 -11.20
C ASP A 242 3.00 21.83 -10.03
N VAL A 243 3.98 21.69 -9.14
CA VAL A 243 3.80 20.91 -7.90
C VAL A 243 2.75 21.57 -7.01
N PHE A 244 2.82 22.89 -6.84
CA PHE A 244 1.87 23.65 -6.02
C PHE A 244 0.44 23.48 -6.52
N GLU A 245 0.17 23.60 -7.81
CA GLU A 245 -1.17 23.48 -8.39
C GLU A 245 -1.83 22.13 -8.07
N ILE A 246 -1.04 21.06 -8.02
CA ILE A 246 -1.51 19.72 -7.68
C ILE A 246 -1.84 19.59 -6.19
N ILE A 247 -0.98 20.12 -5.31
CA ILE A 247 -1.09 19.90 -3.87
C ILE A 247 -1.78 21.04 -3.10
N LYS A 248 -2.13 22.16 -3.75
CA LYS A 248 -2.65 23.38 -3.10
C LYS A 248 -3.85 23.11 -2.19
N ARG A 249 -4.72 22.17 -2.58
CA ARG A 249 -5.92 21.80 -1.82
C ARG A 249 -5.61 21.03 -0.53
N LEU A 250 -4.42 20.43 -0.40
CA LEU A 250 -3.98 19.69 0.79
C LEU A 250 -3.50 20.59 1.95
N GLY A 251 -3.25 21.88 1.67
CA GLY A 251 -2.66 22.82 2.62
C GLY A 251 -1.22 22.48 3.01
N LEU A 252 -0.63 23.24 3.94
CA LEU A 252 0.75 23.04 4.44
C LEU A 252 1.83 23.03 3.35
N PHE A 253 1.60 23.77 2.26
CA PHE A 253 2.39 23.72 1.04
C PHE A 253 3.90 23.95 1.23
N PRO A 254 4.42 24.91 2.04
CA PRO A 254 5.86 25.12 2.12
C PRO A 254 6.57 23.89 2.71
N GLY A 255 5.96 23.30 3.75
CA GLY A 255 6.47 22.09 4.38
C GLY A 255 6.39 20.88 3.44
N ARG A 256 5.26 20.69 2.75
CA ARG A 256 5.09 19.56 1.82
C ARG A 256 6.03 19.65 0.62
N MET A 257 6.16 20.81 -0.01
CA MET A 257 7.07 21.02 -1.14
C MET A 257 8.52 20.77 -0.73
N ARG A 258 8.94 21.29 0.44
CA ARG A 258 10.26 20.99 0.98
C ARG A 258 10.44 19.50 1.24
N THR A 259 9.44 18.83 1.81
CA THR A 259 9.48 17.37 2.07
C THR A 259 9.68 16.58 0.78
N ILE A 260 8.98 16.94 -0.30
CA ILE A 260 9.14 16.29 -1.61
C ILE A 260 10.60 16.38 -2.08
N VAL A 261 11.20 17.57 -2.00
CA VAL A 261 12.60 17.79 -2.39
C VAL A 261 13.55 16.98 -1.51
N GLU A 262 13.39 17.05 -0.18
CA GLU A 262 14.29 16.41 0.79
C GLU A 262 14.24 14.87 0.69
N VAL A 263 13.04 14.29 0.59
CA VAL A 263 12.84 12.85 0.40
C VAL A 263 13.46 12.41 -0.93
N SER A 264 13.15 13.10 -2.03
CA SER A 264 13.66 12.73 -3.36
C SER A 264 15.19 12.87 -3.43
N THR A 265 15.74 13.91 -2.82
CA THR A 265 17.19 14.15 -2.75
C THR A 265 17.89 13.06 -1.97
N LYS A 266 17.46 12.76 -0.72
CA LYS A 266 18.09 11.70 0.07
C LYS A 266 17.93 10.34 -0.61
N PHE A 267 16.76 10.05 -1.17
CA PHE A 267 16.50 8.80 -1.86
C PHE A 267 17.46 8.56 -3.04
N LEU A 268 17.78 9.60 -3.80
CA LEU A 268 18.70 9.50 -4.93
C LEU A 268 20.18 9.55 -4.51
N LEU A 269 20.56 10.46 -3.60
CA LEU A 269 21.97 10.75 -3.31
C LEU A 269 22.60 9.85 -2.25
N GLU A 270 21.81 9.21 -1.38
CA GLU A 270 22.32 8.28 -0.37
C GLU A 270 22.99 7.09 -1.06
N THR A 271 24.30 6.93 -0.92
CA THR A 271 25.06 5.86 -1.62
C THR A 271 25.00 4.51 -0.90
N GLY A 272 24.55 4.49 0.36
CA GLY A 272 24.31 3.28 1.14
C GLY A 272 22.92 2.68 0.95
N GLU A 273 22.59 1.75 1.85
CA GLU A 273 21.21 1.26 1.99
C GLU A 273 20.29 2.41 2.43
N PHE A 274 19.12 2.50 1.80
CA PHE A 274 18.19 3.57 2.08
C PHE A 274 17.45 3.32 3.39
N GLU A 275 17.80 4.04 4.44
CA GLU A 275 17.15 3.96 5.75
C GLU A 275 16.48 5.27 6.14
N VAL A 276 15.43 5.17 6.96
CA VAL A 276 14.65 6.30 7.44
C VAL A 276 14.39 6.14 8.92
N GLY A 277 14.64 7.19 9.69
CA GLY A 277 14.54 7.14 11.14
C GLY A 277 14.20 8.49 11.77
N LEU A 278 14.05 8.48 13.09
CA LEU A 278 13.90 9.69 13.88
C LEU A 278 15.25 10.24 14.36
N GLU A 279 16.28 9.41 14.35
CA GLU A 279 17.65 9.79 14.70
C GLU A 279 18.22 10.79 13.70
N PRO A 280 19.07 11.76 14.13
CA PRO A 280 19.57 12.82 13.27
C PRO A 280 20.22 12.35 11.96
N GLU A 281 20.88 11.20 11.96
CA GLU A 281 21.57 10.62 10.80
C GLU A 281 20.58 10.08 9.74
N LEU A 282 19.45 9.54 10.19
CA LEU A 282 18.42 8.93 9.33
C LEU A 282 17.22 9.85 9.10
N LYS A 283 17.20 11.01 9.77
CA LYS A 283 16.07 11.94 9.76
C LYS A 283 15.94 12.62 8.40
N ILE A 284 14.74 12.53 7.84
CA ILE A 284 14.34 13.32 6.66
C ILE A 284 13.37 14.40 7.12
N TYR A 285 13.58 15.64 6.65
CA TYR A 285 12.63 16.71 6.90
C TYR A 285 11.23 16.31 6.40
N GLY A 286 10.20 16.60 7.21
CA GLY A 286 8.81 16.27 6.88
C GLY A 286 8.39 14.82 7.12
N ILE A 287 9.34 13.90 7.33
CA ILE A 287 9.03 12.52 7.69
C ILE A 287 9.08 12.36 9.21
N GLY A 288 7.91 12.41 9.84
CA GLY A 288 7.71 12.17 11.27
C GLY A 288 7.54 10.70 11.63
N GLU A 289 7.18 10.43 12.89
CA GLU A 289 6.94 9.07 13.41
C GLU A 289 5.98 8.27 12.54
N PHE A 290 4.87 8.88 12.10
CA PHE A 290 3.92 8.25 11.17
C PHE A 290 4.56 7.77 9.85
N GLY A 291 5.45 8.57 9.27
CA GLY A 291 6.11 8.23 8.01
C GLY A 291 7.18 7.15 8.20
N VAL A 292 7.94 7.21 9.30
CA VAL A 292 8.89 6.16 9.68
C VAL A 292 8.16 4.84 9.95
N ASP A 293 7.07 4.87 10.72
CA ASP A 293 6.24 3.70 10.98
C ASP A 293 5.68 3.11 9.68
N SER A 294 5.19 3.97 8.77
CA SER A 294 4.70 3.53 7.48
C SER A 294 5.80 2.90 6.63
N PHE A 295 7.00 3.48 6.59
CA PHE A 295 8.15 2.89 5.90
C PHE A 295 8.50 1.51 6.45
N GLU A 296 8.54 1.36 7.75
CA GLU A 296 8.92 0.10 8.40
C GLU A 296 7.85 -0.99 8.24
N ILE A 297 6.58 -0.62 8.35
CA ILE A 297 5.47 -1.56 8.17
C ILE A 297 5.33 -1.97 6.70
N PHE A 298 5.36 -1.01 5.77
CA PHE A 298 5.00 -1.25 4.37
C PHE A 298 6.19 -1.40 3.42
N ALA A 299 7.30 -0.69 3.62
CA ALA A 299 8.50 -0.91 2.81
C ALA A 299 9.41 -2.01 3.39
N ARG A 300 9.47 -2.18 4.72
CA ARG A 300 10.27 -3.27 5.35
C ARG A 300 9.46 -4.51 5.72
N GLY A 301 8.14 -4.41 5.81
CA GLY A 301 7.28 -5.54 6.16
C GLY A 301 7.26 -5.85 7.66
N ASP A 302 7.70 -4.95 8.54
CA ASP A 302 7.73 -5.17 9.97
C ASP A 302 6.35 -4.94 10.63
N VAL A 303 5.48 -5.93 10.49
CA VAL A 303 4.13 -5.94 11.10
C VAL A 303 4.12 -6.09 12.62
N ARG A 304 5.29 -6.27 13.26
CA ARG A 304 5.43 -6.36 14.72
C ARG A 304 5.57 -4.99 15.38
N ARG A 305 5.83 -3.95 14.59
CA ARG A 305 5.91 -2.57 15.04
C ARG A 305 4.62 -2.15 15.76
N LYS A 306 4.76 -1.23 16.73
CA LYS A 306 3.65 -0.68 17.53
C LYS A 306 3.48 0.80 17.21
N PRO A 307 2.88 1.14 16.06
CA PRO A 307 2.71 2.53 15.64
C PRO A 307 1.74 3.27 16.56
N LYS A 308 1.84 4.60 16.63
CA LYS A 308 0.86 5.43 17.37
C LYS A 308 -0.42 5.71 16.59
N ASP A 309 -0.34 5.67 15.26
CA ASP A 309 -1.47 5.93 14.37
C ASP A 309 -2.48 4.77 14.42
N CYS A 310 -3.78 5.11 14.54
CA CYS A 310 -4.85 4.12 14.70
C CYS A 310 -5.05 3.23 13.47
N ASN A 311 -4.84 3.76 12.26
CA ASN A 311 -4.96 2.98 11.02
C ASN A 311 -3.79 2.00 10.90
N LEU A 312 -2.58 2.44 11.21
CA LEU A 312 -1.40 1.56 11.23
C LEU A 312 -1.52 0.47 12.31
N GLN A 313 -2.06 0.79 13.49
CA GLN A 313 -2.31 -0.20 14.54
C GLN A 313 -3.31 -1.26 14.08
N SER A 314 -4.41 -0.81 13.46
CA SER A 314 -5.46 -1.69 12.93
C SER A 314 -4.91 -2.59 11.83
N PHE A 315 -4.11 -2.04 10.93
CA PHE A 315 -3.40 -2.80 9.90
C PHE A 315 -2.47 -3.86 10.50
N CYS A 316 -1.59 -3.48 11.43
CA CYS A 316 -0.67 -4.43 12.08
C CYS A 316 -1.41 -5.51 12.87
N ALA A 317 -2.53 -5.16 13.53
CA ALA A 317 -3.39 -6.13 14.20
C ALA A 317 -4.04 -7.11 13.21
N TRP A 318 -4.55 -6.59 12.10
CA TRP A 318 -5.11 -7.41 11.03
C TRP A 318 -4.06 -8.35 10.42
N GLN A 319 -2.86 -7.84 10.11
CA GLN A 319 -1.73 -8.63 9.61
C GLN A 319 -1.31 -9.73 10.58
N ARG A 320 -1.26 -9.46 11.88
CA ARG A 320 -0.91 -10.51 12.87
C ARG A 320 -1.96 -11.61 12.95
N ARG A 321 -3.23 -11.29 12.67
CA ARG A 321 -4.33 -12.27 12.64
C ARG A 321 -4.39 -13.06 11.33
N HIS A 322 -4.09 -12.44 10.19
CA HIS A 322 -4.34 -13.02 8.86
C HIS A 322 -3.07 -13.25 8.00
N GLY A 323 -1.99 -12.52 8.26
CA GLY A 323 -0.75 -12.55 7.48
C GLY A 323 0.10 -13.81 7.66
N ASN A 324 -0.16 -14.63 8.69
CA ASN A 324 0.40 -15.98 8.82
C ASN A 324 -0.34 -17.03 7.97
N GLY A 325 -1.44 -16.66 7.33
CA GLY A 325 -2.15 -17.49 6.37
C GLY A 325 -1.51 -17.40 4.98
N LYS A 326 -0.37 -18.08 4.78
CA LYS A 326 0.00 -18.45 3.40
C LYS A 326 -1.12 -19.32 2.84
N VAL A 327 -1.87 -18.75 1.90
CA VAL A 327 -2.57 -19.36 0.76
C VAL A 327 -2.58 -20.90 0.82
N LYS A 328 -3.70 -21.50 1.23
CA LYS A 328 -4.07 -22.82 0.69
C LYS A 328 -4.83 -22.54 -0.60
N VAL A 329 -4.15 -22.75 -1.72
CA VAL A 329 -4.76 -22.88 -3.04
C VAL A 329 -5.80 -24.00 -2.93
N GLU A 330 -7.06 -23.64 -3.11
CA GLU A 330 -8.15 -24.58 -3.32
C GLU A 330 -7.80 -25.45 -4.53
N THR A 331 -7.91 -26.76 -4.35
CA THR A 331 -7.86 -27.74 -5.44
C THR A 331 -9.24 -28.34 -5.60
#